data_AF-A0A816MAS9-F1
#
_entry.id   AF-A0A816MAS9-F1
#
_cell.length_a   1.000
_cell.length_b   1.000
_cell.length_c   1.000
_cell.angle_alpha   90.00
_cell.angle_beta   90.00
_cell.angle_gamma   90.00
#
_symmetry.space_group_name_H-M   'P 1'
#
loop_
_entity.id
_entity.type
_entity.pdbx_description
1 polymer ?
#
loop_
_entity_poly.entity_id
_entity_poly.type
_entity_poly.pdbx_seq_one_letter_code
_entity_poly.pdbx_strand_id
1 'polypeptide(L)'
;MSMSFKPQNTRVAATKRIIRDLKDLDKLPISGLGVTCPDESDPFVLHCNVLINDGPYHGVMIHLILHIPEDYPLTGPAGNIAPGLEFNSRYHGHIHEDYRNGHALCNDLLTNFASYFRSVDGGTTKQASGWSPGYTLSTALLQIVTFFADPDLRFTPSAESIADLRRMVKNFTCKTCGHSYANPNPTIVDYNEKKSDKQQTTEEELMKSKRELMEKLTCGVTKQNVIEDQICLGYPLLVTRDNRGRLWPEIVLELISYDAYVAEIQKSGGEKLDFYENLKFRSVTGADYNHWLPLYINANHFRQGQTIIQNSISVIYNGTARGSARYDFMPNMALSVLTTLMNKSAVRLFNGQMYESAQAIEAYCHFLRLLMHFIDIFPALDSRINKIVEGFTTTLAGRNKKVVPDIGEFLIQIALSTKYRFNDVKKYVYEEYFARQIYWTQKNSTIKNLSRITTVDLPEIFQAVKVSNHLLVFNLEMAETFIFPGVKERLDRLYGYPPTVIVEKFQTRLKAIKAIDRYSVLMQAIRLSDTIKSPDDMIDLIKRSIHVSNQQGYTNI
;
A
#
# COMPACT_ATOMS: atom_id res chain seq x y z
N MET A 1 -21.65 -0.22 -19.93
CA MET A 1 -21.34 0.99 -20.72
C MET A 1 -19.83 1.09 -20.88
N SER A 2 -19.31 1.16 -22.11
CA SER A 2 -17.88 1.34 -22.34
C SER A 2 -17.44 2.70 -21.80
N MET A 3 -16.60 2.70 -20.77
CA MET A 3 -15.88 3.91 -20.38
C MET A 3 -15.02 4.32 -21.57
N SER A 4 -15.39 5.43 -22.21
CA SER A 4 -14.48 6.16 -23.08
C SER A 4 -13.31 6.59 -22.19
N PHE A 5 -12.22 5.84 -22.24
CA PHE A 5 -10.92 6.30 -21.76
C PHE A 5 -10.57 7.52 -22.60
N LYS A 6 -10.88 8.72 -22.11
CA LYS A 6 -10.23 9.92 -22.64
C LYS A 6 -8.77 9.80 -22.21
N PRO A 7 -7.81 9.67 -23.15
CA PRO A 7 -6.40 9.66 -22.77
C PRO A 7 -6.13 10.95 -22.00
N GLN A 8 -5.73 10.80 -20.74
CA GLN A 8 -5.25 11.94 -19.99
C GLN A 8 -3.95 12.35 -20.70
N ASN A 9 -3.82 13.63 -21.05
CA ASN A 9 -2.60 14.11 -21.70
C ASN A 9 -1.45 13.92 -20.69
N THR A 10 -0.64 12.88 -20.88
CA THR A 10 0.45 12.45 -19.98
C THR A 10 1.38 13.62 -19.67
N ARG A 11 1.67 14.44 -20.68
CA ARG A 11 2.48 15.66 -20.54
C ARG A 11 1.87 16.65 -19.56
N VAL A 12 0.54 16.87 -19.57
CA VAL A 12 -0.12 17.78 -18.62
C VAL A 12 -0.04 17.26 -17.18
N ALA A 13 -0.21 15.95 -16.98
CA ALA A 13 -0.08 15.34 -15.66
C ALA A 13 1.36 15.45 -15.14
N ALA A 14 2.34 15.18 -16.00
CA ALA A 14 3.77 15.35 -15.70
C ALA A 14 4.11 16.79 -15.35
N THR A 15 3.67 17.78 -16.13
CA THR A 15 3.87 19.21 -15.82
C THR A 15 3.33 19.59 -14.44
N LYS A 16 2.12 19.15 -14.08
CA LYS A 16 1.55 19.40 -12.74
C LYS A 16 2.41 18.80 -11.63
N ARG A 17 2.91 17.58 -11.84
CA ARG A 17 3.80 16.91 -10.89
C ARG A 17 5.14 17.64 -10.75
N ILE A 18 5.76 18.06 -11.85
CA ILE A 18 7.02 18.82 -11.85
C ILE A 18 6.86 20.12 -11.06
N ILE A 19 5.82 20.91 -11.37
CA ILE A 19 5.56 22.18 -10.68
C ILE A 19 5.37 21.97 -9.17
N ARG A 20 4.71 20.88 -8.76
CA ARG A 20 4.57 20.54 -7.34
C ARG A 20 5.93 20.24 -6.70
N ASP A 21 6.73 19.40 -7.33
CA ASP A 21 8.05 19.04 -6.82
C ASP A 21 8.98 20.27 -6.71
N LEU A 22 8.91 21.21 -7.66
CA LEU A 22 9.64 22.48 -7.59
C LEU A 22 9.16 23.36 -6.43
N LYS A 23 7.84 23.48 -6.22
CA LYS A 23 7.29 24.22 -5.07
C LYS A 23 7.70 23.62 -3.73
N ASP A 24 7.82 22.30 -3.67
CA ASP A 24 8.26 21.62 -2.44
C ASP A 24 9.76 21.80 -2.21
N LEU A 25 10.58 21.83 -3.27
CA LEU A 25 11.99 22.25 -3.21
C LEU A 25 12.15 23.69 -2.75
N ASP A 26 11.30 24.62 -3.18
CA ASP A 26 11.35 26.02 -2.73
C ASP A 26 11.06 26.16 -1.23
N LYS A 27 10.15 25.33 -0.70
CA LYS A 27 9.80 25.31 0.74
C LYS A 27 10.90 24.66 1.58
N LEU A 28 11.54 23.61 1.06
CA LEU A 28 12.56 22.81 1.73
C LEU A 28 13.78 22.65 0.82
N PRO A 29 14.56 23.73 0.63
CA PRO A 29 15.70 23.70 -0.28
C PRO A 29 16.82 22.82 0.27
N ILE A 30 17.58 22.22 -0.64
CA ILE A 30 18.71 21.35 -0.33
C ILE A 30 19.97 22.21 -0.25
N SER A 31 20.71 22.11 0.86
CA SER A 31 21.96 22.85 1.03
C SER A 31 22.99 22.47 -0.05
N GLY A 32 23.68 23.45 -0.61
CA GLY A 32 24.64 23.24 -1.70
C GLY A 32 24.00 23.01 -3.07
N LEU A 33 22.68 23.16 -3.20
CA LEU A 33 21.96 22.97 -4.46
C LEU A 33 21.25 24.25 -4.90
N GLY A 34 21.22 24.49 -6.21
CA GLY A 34 20.29 25.41 -6.86
C GLY A 34 19.57 24.71 -8.01
N VAL A 35 18.29 25.04 -8.24
CA VAL A 35 17.49 24.53 -9.36
C VAL A 35 16.75 25.69 -10.03
N THR A 36 16.70 25.71 -11.35
CA THR A 36 15.85 26.63 -12.13
C THR A 36 15.26 25.93 -13.34
N CYS A 37 14.13 26.45 -13.80
CA CYS A 37 13.52 26.13 -15.08
C CYS A 37 13.84 27.29 -16.04
N PRO A 38 14.80 27.15 -16.98
CA PRO A 38 15.23 28.26 -17.82
C PRO A 38 14.11 28.79 -18.73
N ASP A 39 13.21 27.92 -19.15
CA ASP A 39 12.03 28.25 -19.93
C ASP A 39 10.79 27.70 -19.21
N GLU A 40 10.02 28.59 -18.58
CA GLU A 40 8.80 28.21 -17.86
C GLU A 40 7.74 27.53 -18.75
N SER A 41 7.82 27.69 -20.08
CA SER A 41 6.94 27.02 -21.03
C SER A 41 7.32 25.55 -21.29
N ASP A 42 8.56 25.14 -20.96
CA ASP A 42 9.04 23.76 -21.04
C ASP A 42 9.67 23.28 -19.72
N PRO A 43 8.84 22.92 -18.72
CA PRO A 43 9.32 22.48 -17.41
C PRO A 43 10.01 21.10 -17.41
N PHE A 44 10.20 20.50 -18.58
CA PHE A 44 10.82 19.18 -18.74
C PHE A 44 12.35 19.25 -18.79
N VAL A 45 12.93 20.45 -18.82
CA VAL A 45 14.37 20.66 -18.74
C VAL A 45 14.68 21.58 -17.58
N LEU A 46 15.38 21.05 -16.57
CA LEU A 46 15.81 21.84 -15.41
C LEU A 46 17.32 22.01 -15.43
N HIS A 47 17.78 23.19 -15.06
CA HIS A 47 19.18 23.47 -14.85
C HIS A 47 19.46 23.48 -13.35
N CYS A 48 20.56 22.85 -12.94
CA CYS A 48 20.92 22.77 -11.53
C CYS A 48 22.40 23.13 -11.33
N ASN A 49 22.69 23.69 -10.15
CA ASN A 49 24.05 23.85 -9.67
C ASN A 49 24.22 23.02 -8.40
N VAL A 50 25.28 22.21 -8.35
CA VAL A 50 25.66 21.44 -7.17
C VAL A 50 27.02 21.94 -6.70
N LEU A 51 27.07 22.46 -5.47
CA LEU A 51 28.31 22.72 -4.76
C LEU A 51 28.76 21.45 -4.04
N ILE A 52 29.95 20.98 -4.39
CA ILE A 52 30.55 19.82 -3.74
C ILE A 52 31.07 20.26 -2.37
N ASN A 53 30.41 19.79 -1.32
CA ASN A 53 30.74 20.15 0.07
C ASN A 53 31.67 19.14 0.75
N ASP A 54 31.81 17.93 0.20
CA ASP A 54 32.63 16.85 0.77
C ASP A 54 33.50 16.20 -0.31
N GLY A 55 34.60 15.57 0.10
CA GLY A 55 35.50 14.84 -0.80
C GLY A 55 36.59 15.70 -1.47
N PRO A 56 37.35 15.12 -2.44
CA PRO A 56 38.55 15.75 -3.02
C PRO A 56 38.26 17.00 -3.85
N TYR A 57 37.01 17.19 -4.27
CA TYR A 57 36.57 18.34 -5.06
C TYR A 57 35.80 19.39 -4.25
N HIS A 58 35.98 19.41 -2.92
CA HIS A 58 35.39 20.42 -2.05
C HIS A 58 35.52 21.86 -2.62
N GLY A 59 34.39 22.56 -2.64
CA GLY A 59 34.24 23.93 -3.15
C GLY A 59 34.10 24.05 -4.67
N VAL A 60 34.04 22.93 -5.41
CA VAL A 60 33.77 22.95 -6.86
C VAL A 60 32.26 22.97 -7.09
N MET A 61 31.83 23.83 -8.02
CA MET A 61 30.43 23.94 -8.44
C MET A 61 30.22 23.29 -9.81
N ILE A 62 29.34 22.31 -9.88
CA ILE A 62 29.04 21.60 -11.13
C ILE A 62 27.67 22.05 -11.65
N HIS A 63 27.65 22.48 -12.91
CA HIS A 63 26.41 22.81 -13.62
C HIS A 63 25.91 21.57 -14.37
N LEU A 64 24.65 21.22 -14.15
CA LEU A 64 24.01 20.02 -14.70
C LEU A 64 22.61 20.32 -15.24
N ILE A 65 22.16 19.45 -16.13
CA ILE A 65 20.85 19.51 -16.77
C ILE A 65 20.11 18.23 -16.41
N LEU A 66 18.91 18.39 -15.85
CA LEU A 66 17.95 17.30 -15.66
C LEU A 66 16.95 17.31 -16.80
N HIS A 67 16.79 16.14 -17.43
CA HIS A 67 15.80 15.87 -18.47
C HIS A 67 14.68 15.04 -17.85
N ILE A 68 13.49 15.62 -17.76
CA ILE A 68 12.30 14.99 -17.19
C ILE A 68 11.46 14.40 -18.33
N PRO A 69 11.03 13.13 -18.26
CA PRO A 69 10.22 12.51 -19.30
C PRO A 69 8.76 13.00 -19.28
N GLU A 70 8.07 12.88 -20.42
CA GLU A 70 6.66 13.29 -20.56
C GLU A 70 5.68 12.42 -19.76
N ASP A 71 6.09 11.24 -19.31
CA ASP A 71 5.31 10.35 -18.43
C ASP A 71 5.77 10.42 -16.96
N TYR A 72 6.54 11.45 -16.58
CA TYR A 72 6.93 11.68 -15.18
C TYR A 72 5.69 11.73 -14.26
N PRO A 73 5.70 11.05 -13.09
CA PRO A 73 6.83 10.39 -12.43
C PRO A 73 6.98 8.90 -12.74
N LEU A 74 6.20 8.34 -13.68
CA LEU A 74 6.23 6.91 -13.99
C LEU A 74 7.62 6.48 -14.49
N THR A 75 8.24 7.34 -15.29
CA THR A 75 9.67 7.25 -15.61
C THR A 75 10.42 8.35 -14.87
N GLY A 76 11.59 8.02 -14.31
CA GLY A 76 12.43 8.98 -13.60
C GLY A 76 13.16 9.96 -14.51
N PRO A 77 13.79 10.99 -13.94
CA PRO A 77 14.59 11.94 -14.70
C PRO A 77 15.92 11.32 -15.15
N ALA A 78 16.48 11.85 -16.22
CA ALA A 78 17.88 11.67 -16.61
C ALA A 78 18.69 12.91 -16.23
N GLY A 79 19.98 12.74 -15.93
CA GLY A 79 20.89 13.83 -15.57
C GLY A 79 22.16 13.81 -16.41
N ASN A 80 22.57 15.00 -16.84
CA ASN A 80 23.77 15.21 -17.63
C ASN A 80 24.57 16.40 -17.09
N ILE A 81 25.90 16.33 -17.16
CA ILE A 81 26.77 17.50 -17.07
C ILE A 81 26.44 18.43 -18.23
N ALA A 82 26.35 19.73 -17.94
CA ALA A 82 25.98 20.73 -18.94
C ALA A 82 26.95 20.72 -20.15
N PRO A 83 26.45 20.81 -21.39
CA PRO A 83 27.29 20.83 -22.58
C PRO A 83 28.37 21.92 -22.55
N GLY A 84 29.61 21.54 -22.86
CA GLY A 84 30.79 22.42 -22.84
C GLY A 84 31.51 22.49 -21.49
N LEU A 85 30.97 21.84 -20.45
CA LEU A 85 31.70 21.56 -19.22
C LEU A 85 32.28 20.14 -19.32
N GLU A 86 33.60 20.04 -19.53
CA GLU A 86 34.33 18.78 -19.74
C GLU A 86 34.56 17.97 -18.44
N PHE A 87 33.53 17.89 -17.60
CA PHE A 87 33.50 17.03 -16.42
C PHE A 87 33.14 15.60 -16.86
N ASN A 88 34.16 14.78 -17.11
CA ASN A 88 34.02 13.43 -17.67
C ASN A 88 34.56 12.34 -16.71
N SER A 89 34.75 11.12 -17.23
CA SER A 89 35.21 9.95 -16.46
C SER A 89 36.57 10.13 -15.77
N ARG A 90 37.36 11.15 -16.13
CA ARG A 90 38.59 11.54 -15.43
C ARG A 90 38.31 12.07 -14.02
N TYR A 91 37.14 12.68 -13.81
CA TYR A 91 36.77 13.34 -12.56
C TYR A 91 35.73 12.55 -11.76
N HIS A 92 35.08 11.56 -12.35
CA HIS A 92 34.17 10.65 -11.63
C HIS A 92 34.03 9.31 -12.36
N GLY A 93 34.15 8.18 -11.66
CA GLY A 93 34.09 6.83 -12.24
C GLY A 93 32.76 6.44 -12.92
N HIS A 94 31.69 7.20 -12.66
CA HIS A 94 30.33 6.92 -13.11
C HIS A 94 29.77 8.00 -14.05
N ILE A 95 30.66 8.71 -14.74
CA ILE A 95 30.28 9.67 -15.78
C ILE A 95 30.73 9.16 -17.13
N HIS A 96 29.81 9.13 -18.08
CA HIS A 96 30.04 8.58 -19.41
C HIS A 96 29.68 9.59 -20.50
N GLU A 97 30.25 9.40 -21.68
CA GLU A 97 29.97 10.26 -22.83
C GLU A 97 28.51 10.09 -23.32
N ASP A 98 27.84 11.22 -23.57
CA ASP A 98 26.55 11.31 -24.26
C ASP A 98 26.64 12.43 -25.31
N TYR A 99 26.94 12.04 -26.55
CA TYR A 99 27.12 12.98 -27.66
C TYR A 99 25.93 13.92 -27.92
N ARG A 100 24.74 13.64 -27.36
CA ARG A 100 23.54 14.46 -27.55
C ARG A 100 23.39 15.52 -26.46
N ASN A 101 23.65 15.17 -25.20
CA ASN A 101 23.28 16.02 -24.06
C ASN A 101 24.46 16.37 -23.12
N GLY A 102 25.70 15.96 -23.43
CA GLY A 102 26.89 16.24 -22.61
C GLY A 102 27.49 14.98 -22.01
N HIS A 103 27.80 14.96 -20.71
CA HIS A 103 28.23 13.72 -20.04
C HIS A 103 27.12 13.19 -19.14
N ALA A 104 26.69 11.95 -19.37
CA ALA A 104 25.59 11.33 -18.65
C ALA A 104 26.04 10.78 -17.29
N LEU A 105 25.21 10.98 -16.27
CA LEU A 105 25.41 10.43 -14.93
C LEU A 105 24.91 8.98 -14.89
N CYS A 106 25.77 8.04 -14.52
CA CYS A 106 25.40 6.67 -14.20
C CYS A 106 25.07 6.55 -12.72
N ASN A 107 23.81 6.84 -12.41
CA ASN A 107 23.24 6.70 -11.08
C ASN A 107 21.98 5.85 -11.16
N ASP A 108 21.75 4.97 -10.20
CA ASP A 108 20.63 4.03 -10.20
C ASP A 108 19.26 4.72 -10.12
N LEU A 109 19.17 5.88 -9.46
CA LEU A 109 17.96 6.72 -9.39
C LEU A 109 17.70 7.54 -10.66
N LEU A 110 18.68 7.63 -11.58
CA LEU A 110 18.53 8.33 -12.85
C LEU A 110 18.30 7.33 -13.99
N THR A 111 17.57 7.76 -15.02
CA THR A 111 17.15 6.85 -16.10
C THR A 111 18.13 6.78 -17.27
N ASN A 112 19.24 7.53 -17.25
CA ASN A 112 20.27 7.51 -18.31
C ASN A 112 20.71 6.08 -18.66
N PHE A 113 20.90 5.23 -17.64
CA PHE A 113 21.42 3.87 -17.77
C PHE A 113 20.42 2.80 -17.32
N ALA A 114 19.11 3.10 -17.36
CA ALA A 114 18.06 2.17 -16.93
C ALA A 114 18.01 0.85 -17.72
N SER A 115 18.68 0.74 -18.88
CA SER A 115 18.84 -0.53 -19.62
C SER A 115 20.00 -1.38 -19.08
N TYR A 116 21.08 -0.74 -18.63
CA TYR A 116 22.26 -1.40 -18.07
C TYR A 116 21.92 -2.11 -16.77
N PHE A 117 21.36 -1.39 -15.80
CA PHE A 117 20.91 -1.95 -14.51
C PHE A 117 19.88 -3.08 -14.71
N ARG A 118 19.02 -2.97 -15.74
CA ARG A 118 18.09 -4.05 -16.18
C ARG A 118 18.77 -5.38 -16.49
N SER A 119 19.97 -5.30 -17.08
CA SER A 119 20.73 -6.48 -17.52
C SER A 119 21.57 -7.10 -16.41
N VAL A 120 22.01 -6.29 -15.44
CA VAL A 120 22.85 -6.73 -14.31
C VAL A 120 22.02 -7.52 -13.28
N ASP A 121 20.74 -7.19 -13.11
CA ASP A 121 19.82 -7.89 -12.20
C ASP A 121 19.28 -9.23 -12.75
N GLY A 122 20.02 -9.88 -13.65
CA GLY A 122 19.70 -11.23 -14.13
C GLY A 122 18.43 -11.35 -14.97
N GLY A 123 17.91 -10.24 -15.52
CA GLY A 123 16.76 -10.20 -16.45
C GLY A 123 15.43 -10.72 -15.90
N THR A 124 15.40 -11.20 -14.64
CA THR A 124 14.28 -11.89 -14.01
C THR A 124 13.63 -11.04 -12.91
N THR A 125 14.35 -10.06 -12.35
CA THR A 125 13.80 -9.02 -11.46
C THR A 125 13.59 -7.71 -12.21
N LYS A 126 12.31 -7.33 -12.38
CA LYS A 126 11.85 -6.09 -13.04
C LYS A 126 12.12 -4.82 -12.20
N GLN A 127 13.36 -4.48 -11.88
CA GLN A 127 13.67 -3.16 -11.30
C GLN A 127 15.00 -2.63 -11.80
N ALA A 128 14.97 -2.25 -13.07
CA ALA A 128 16.10 -1.79 -13.87
C ALA A 128 16.70 -0.44 -13.49
N SER A 129 16.20 0.20 -12.44
CA SER A 129 16.58 1.51 -11.95
C SER A 129 16.05 1.56 -10.54
N GLY A 130 16.82 2.16 -9.63
CA GLY A 130 16.37 2.45 -8.28
C GLY A 130 15.14 3.36 -8.26
N TRP A 131 14.82 4.06 -9.36
CA TRP A 131 13.68 4.97 -9.44
C TRP A 131 12.34 4.29 -9.15
N SER A 132 11.56 4.94 -8.28
CA SER A 132 10.17 4.64 -8.04
C SER A 132 9.33 5.89 -8.33
N PRO A 133 8.12 5.77 -8.92
CA PRO A 133 7.26 6.93 -9.18
C PRO A 133 6.87 7.75 -7.94
N GLY A 134 7.07 7.19 -6.74
CA GLY A 134 6.88 7.94 -5.50
C GLY A 134 8.06 8.77 -5.05
N TYR A 135 9.22 8.72 -5.72
CA TYR A 135 10.29 9.66 -5.49
C TYR A 135 9.99 11.03 -6.11
N THR A 136 10.64 12.05 -5.56
CA THR A 136 10.50 13.45 -6.00
C THR A 136 11.78 13.94 -6.65
N LEU A 137 11.70 15.10 -7.30
CA LEU A 137 12.92 15.82 -7.72
C LEU A 137 13.87 16.05 -6.55
N SER A 138 13.36 16.34 -5.35
CA SER A 138 14.19 16.46 -4.14
C SER A 138 14.96 15.18 -3.84
N THR A 139 14.34 14.00 -3.95
CA THR A 139 15.03 12.73 -3.78
C THR A 139 16.13 12.54 -4.82
N ALA A 140 15.84 12.80 -6.10
CA ALA A 140 16.83 12.68 -7.18
C ALA A 140 18.01 13.64 -6.98
N LEU A 141 17.72 14.89 -6.64
CA LEU A 141 18.73 15.93 -6.45
C LEU A 141 19.59 15.69 -5.21
N LEU A 142 19.00 15.21 -4.12
CA LEU A 142 19.76 14.81 -2.93
C LEU A 142 20.74 13.68 -3.27
N GLN A 143 20.30 12.69 -4.04
CA GLN A 143 21.18 11.62 -4.51
C GLN A 143 22.31 12.15 -5.39
N ILE A 144 22.04 13.15 -6.26
CA ILE A 144 23.07 13.78 -7.09
C ILE A 144 24.11 14.52 -6.25
N VAL A 145 23.68 15.22 -5.18
CA VAL A 145 24.62 15.86 -4.24
C VAL A 145 25.53 14.80 -3.60
N THR A 146 24.98 13.69 -3.15
CA THR A 146 25.75 12.57 -2.58
C THR A 146 26.67 11.92 -3.62
N PHE A 147 26.20 11.77 -4.87
CA PHE A 147 26.98 11.23 -5.98
C PHE A 147 28.28 12.01 -6.19
N PHE A 148 28.23 13.35 -6.26
CA PHE A 148 29.44 14.15 -6.47
C PHE A 148 30.37 14.25 -5.26
N ALA A 149 29.88 13.95 -4.05
CA ALA A 149 30.71 13.91 -2.84
C ALA A 149 31.69 12.72 -2.84
N ASP A 150 31.32 11.62 -3.50
CA ASP A 150 32.17 10.44 -3.68
C ASP A 150 32.40 10.17 -5.18
N PRO A 151 33.53 10.63 -5.74
CA PRO A 151 33.78 10.51 -7.18
C PRO A 151 34.06 9.07 -7.66
N ASP A 152 34.13 8.08 -6.75
CA ASP A 152 34.40 6.66 -7.05
C ASP A 152 35.57 6.46 -8.03
N LEU A 153 36.71 7.09 -7.72
CA LEU A 153 37.92 7.00 -8.53
C LEU A 153 38.86 5.94 -7.95
N ARG A 154 39.47 5.14 -8.83
CA ARG A 154 40.48 4.13 -8.43
C ARG A 154 41.68 4.72 -7.68
N PHE A 155 41.99 6.00 -7.93
CA PHE A 155 43.09 6.71 -7.32
C PHE A 155 42.65 8.11 -6.89
N THR A 156 43.22 8.60 -5.80
CA THR A 156 42.98 9.98 -5.34
C THR A 156 43.42 10.99 -6.40
N PRO A 157 42.59 11.99 -6.74
CA PRO A 157 42.96 13.03 -7.70
C PRO A 157 44.23 13.78 -7.29
N SER A 158 45.13 14.02 -8.24
CA SER A 158 46.31 14.86 -8.00
C SER A 158 45.91 16.32 -7.81
N ALA A 159 46.75 17.10 -7.11
CA ALA A 159 46.54 18.53 -6.91
C ALA A 159 46.43 19.30 -8.25
N GLU A 160 47.18 18.87 -9.26
CA GLU A 160 47.10 19.43 -10.62
C GLU A 160 45.74 19.15 -11.27
N SER A 161 45.24 17.91 -11.17
CA SER A 161 43.92 17.55 -11.70
C SER A 161 42.79 18.34 -11.03
N ILE A 162 42.89 18.59 -9.72
CA ILE A 162 41.94 19.41 -8.97
C ILE A 162 42.03 20.88 -9.42
N ALA A 163 43.24 21.41 -9.63
CA ALA A 163 43.44 22.78 -10.10
C ALA A 163 42.89 22.97 -11.53
N ASP A 164 43.10 21.98 -12.41
CA ASP A 164 42.54 21.94 -13.76
C ASP A 164 41.02 22.01 -13.74
N LEU A 165 40.38 21.16 -12.93
CA LEU A 165 38.93 21.14 -12.76
C LEU A 165 38.42 22.51 -12.26
N ARG A 166 39.07 23.09 -11.24
CA ARG A 166 38.70 24.41 -10.72
C ARG A 166 38.79 25.50 -11.79
N ARG A 167 39.83 25.46 -12.63
CA ARG A 167 39.98 26.40 -13.75
C ARG A 167 38.91 26.20 -14.81
N MET A 168 38.62 24.95 -15.16
CA MET A 168 37.58 24.59 -16.12
C MET A 168 36.21 25.12 -15.69
N VAL A 169 35.81 24.83 -14.46
CA VAL A 169 34.53 25.27 -13.88
C VAL A 169 34.45 26.80 -13.79
N LYS A 170 35.53 27.48 -13.40
CA LYS A 170 35.57 28.95 -13.36
C LYS A 170 35.37 29.61 -14.72
N ASN A 171 35.88 28.98 -15.78
CA ASN A 171 35.81 29.50 -17.14
C ASN A 171 34.53 29.08 -17.87
N PHE A 172 33.76 28.14 -17.32
CA PHE A 172 32.53 27.67 -17.93
C PHE A 172 31.43 28.74 -17.83
N THR A 173 30.67 28.88 -18.92
CA THR A 173 29.45 29.69 -18.94
C THR A 173 28.37 28.96 -19.72
N CYS A 174 27.21 28.76 -19.10
CA CYS A 174 26.08 28.11 -19.73
C CYS A 174 25.39 29.07 -20.71
N LYS A 175 25.22 28.63 -21.96
CA LYS A 175 24.57 29.43 -23.00
C LYS A 175 23.06 29.54 -22.82
N THR A 176 22.43 28.60 -22.10
CA THR A 176 20.97 28.53 -21.95
C THR A 176 20.48 29.39 -20.79
N CYS A 177 21.03 29.20 -19.59
CA CYS A 177 20.59 29.94 -18.40
C CYS A 177 21.53 31.10 -18.01
N GLY A 178 22.66 31.29 -18.69
CA GLY A 178 23.63 32.32 -18.33
C GLY A 178 24.41 32.03 -17.03
N HIS A 179 24.38 30.79 -16.52
CA HIS A 179 25.22 30.37 -15.40
C HIS A 179 26.68 30.69 -15.66
N SER A 180 27.35 31.25 -14.67
CA SER A 180 28.82 31.29 -14.59
C SER A 180 29.23 31.10 -13.14
N TYR A 181 30.52 30.82 -12.91
CA TYR A 181 31.03 30.71 -11.54
C TYR A 181 30.85 32.00 -10.72
N ALA A 182 30.98 33.17 -11.36
CA ALA A 182 30.83 34.47 -10.70
C ALA A 182 29.36 34.88 -10.50
N ASN A 183 28.46 34.40 -11.35
CA ASN A 183 27.03 34.63 -11.26
C ASN A 183 26.27 33.29 -11.38
N PRO A 184 26.20 32.50 -10.30
CA PRO A 184 25.56 31.19 -10.33
C PRO A 184 24.06 31.32 -10.63
N ASN A 185 23.61 30.78 -11.77
CA ASN A 185 22.19 30.65 -12.11
C ASN A 185 21.85 29.18 -12.44
N PRO A 186 21.10 28.45 -11.61
CA PRO A 186 20.41 28.88 -10.40
C PRO A 186 21.34 29.22 -9.23
N THR A 187 20.90 30.11 -8.34
CA THR A 187 21.64 30.43 -7.11
C THR A 187 21.69 29.22 -6.17
N ILE A 188 22.82 29.04 -5.49
CA ILE A 188 22.99 27.97 -4.50
C ILE A 188 22.48 28.44 -3.14
N VAL A 189 21.76 27.57 -2.45
CA VAL A 189 21.28 27.81 -1.08
C VAL A 189 22.28 27.20 -0.10
N ASP A 190 22.76 27.96 0.90
CA ASP A 190 23.55 27.45 2.03
C ASP A 190 22.72 27.57 3.32
N TYR A 191 22.43 26.44 3.95
CA TYR A 191 21.51 26.35 5.10
C TYR A 191 22.21 26.39 6.48
N ASN A 192 23.51 26.71 6.53
CA ASN A 192 24.26 26.78 7.79
C ASN A 192 23.88 27.96 8.71
N GLU A 193 22.97 28.84 8.31
CA GLU A 193 22.43 29.89 9.18
C GLU A 193 20.96 29.66 9.54
N LYS A 194 20.72 29.44 10.84
CA LYS A 194 19.43 29.42 11.58
C LYS A 194 18.80 28.04 11.80
N LYS A 195 19.35 27.30 12.76
CA LYS A 195 18.53 26.52 13.70
C LYS A 195 18.28 27.36 14.95
N SER A 196 17.13 28.02 15.03
CA SER A 196 16.59 28.46 16.31
C SER A 196 15.65 27.37 16.81
N ASP A 197 16.01 26.75 17.93
CA ASP A 197 15.13 25.86 18.69
C ASP A 197 13.87 26.62 19.08
N LYS A 198 12.71 26.18 18.58
CA LYS A 198 11.40 26.64 19.06
C LYS A 198 10.76 25.54 19.87
N GLN A 199 10.36 25.90 21.10
CA GLN A 199 9.59 25.07 22.00
C GLN A 199 8.17 24.86 21.47
N GLN A 200 7.70 23.62 21.57
CA GLN A 200 6.41 23.18 21.04
C GLN A 200 5.22 23.86 21.72
N THR A 201 4.36 24.49 20.93
CA THR A 201 3.06 25.05 21.37
C THR A 201 1.89 24.15 20.95
N THR A 202 0.75 24.24 21.63
CA THR A 202 -0.47 23.45 21.31
C THR A 202 -0.99 23.67 19.87
N GLU A 203 -0.72 24.84 19.27
CA GLU A 203 -1.07 25.15 17.89
C GLU A 203 -0.17 24.40 16.88
N GLU A 204 1.10 24.17 17.22
CA GLU A 204 2.02 23.35 16.43
C GLU A 204 1.65 21.87 16.45
N GLU A 205 1.13 21.35 17.57
CA GLU A 205 0.63 19.96 17.66
C GLU A 205 -0.60 19.72 16.77
N LEU A 206 -1.53 20.69 16.72
CA LEU A 206 -2.69 20.64 15.84
C LEU A 206 -2.26 20.70 14.36
N MET A 207 -1.31 21.59 14.03
CA MET A 207 -0.77 21.71 12.68
C MET A 207 0.01 20.46 12.26
N LYS A 208 0.76 19.85 13.18
CA LYS A 208 1.45 18.58 12.97
C LYS A 208 0.45 17.46 12.67
N SER A 209 -0.60 17.32 13.49
CA SER A 209 -1.64 16.30 13.28
C SER A 209 -2.36 16.46 11.94
N LYS A 210 -2.65 17.72 11.54
CA LYS A 210 -3.23 18.02 10.23
C LYS A 210 -2.28 17.65 9.09
N ARG A 211 -0.97 17.93 9.23
CA ARG A 211 0.05 17.57 8.24
C ARG A 211 0.18 16.06 8.08
N GLU A 212 0.26 15.31 9.18
CA GLU A 212 0.33 13.84 9.16
C GLU A 212 -0.90 13.24 8.46
N LEU A 213 -2.09 13.79 8.71
CA LEU A 213 -3.31 13.36 8.04
C LEU A 213 -3.31 13.70 6.54
N MET A 214 -2.81 14.88 6.16
CA MET A 214 -2.65 15.26 4.75
C MET A 214 -1.69 14.33 4.02
N GLU A 215 -0.55 13.99 4.64
CA GLU A 215 0.41 13.02 4.10
C GLU A 215 -0.25 11.64 3.90
N LYS A 216 -1.05 11.19 4.86
CA LYS A 216 -1.83 9.94 4.73
C LYS A 216 -2.86 9.99 3.60
N LEU A 217 -3.46 11.16 3.34
CA LEU A 217 -4.47 11.39 2.30
C LEU A 217 -3.87 11.88 0.97
N THR A 218 -2.59 11.55 0.72
CA THR A 218 -1.85 11.90 -0.49
C THR A 218 -1.60 10.67 -1.37
N CYS A 219 -1.76 10.83 -2.68
CA CYS A 219 -1.37 9.83 -3.65
C CYS A 219 0.14 9.62 -3.62
N GLY A 220 0.57 8.37 -3.41
CA GLY A 220 1.98 7.98 -3.42
C GLY A 220 2.70 8.34 -4.74
N VAL A 221 1.98 8.33 -5.87
CA VAL A 221 2.51 8.60 -7.22
C VAL A 221 2.37 10.07 -7.60
N THR A 222 1.17 10.65 -7.68
CA THR A 222 1.00 12.03 -8.19
C THR A 222 1.30 13.11 -7.15
N LYS A 223 1.46 12.73 -5.88
CA LYS A 223 1.60 13.64 -4.73
C LYS A 223 0.43 14.63 -4.56
N GLN A 224 -0.69 14.37 -5.21
CA GLN A 224 -1.95 15.09 -5.01
C GLN A 224 -2.64 14.58 -3.76
N ASN A 225 -3.36 15.44 -3.05
CA ASN A 225 -4.10 15.09 -1.84
C ASN A 225 -5.61 15.35 -1.99
N VAL A 226 -6.43 14.56 -1.28
CA VAL A 226 -7.90 14.63 -1.41
C VAL A 226 -8.48 15.97 -0.98
N ILE A 227 -7.81 16.68 -0.07
CA ILE A 227 -8.31 17.93 0.50
C ILE A 227 -8.18 19.07 -0.51
N GLU A 228 -7.04 19.18 -1.19
CA GLU A 228 -6.72 20.28 -2.08
C GLU A 228 -7.05 19.97 -3.55
N ASP A 229 -6.86 18.72 -4.00
CA ASP A 229 -6.93 18.36 -5.42
C ASP A 229 -8.25 17.69 -5.85
N GLN A 230 -9.14 17.36 -4.91
CA GLN A 230 -10.40 16.61 -5.17
C GLN A 230 -10.20 15.33 -6.00
N ILE A 231 -9.16 14.56 -5.68
CA ILE A 231 -8.85 13.30 -6.37
C ILE A 231 -9.61 12.11 -5.78
N CYS A 232 -9.84 11.07 -6.60
CA CYS A 232 -10.29 9.77 -6.12
C CYS A 232 -9.08 8.92 -5.71
N LEU A 233 -9.09 8.41 -4.47
CA LEU A 233 -7.98 7.67 -3.84
C LEU A 233 -8.46 6.28 -3.45
N GLY A 234 -7.53 5.32 -3.53
CA GLY A 234 -7.81 3.92 -3.29
C GLY A 234 -6.54 3.11 -3.07
N TYR A 235 -6.73 1.87 -2.64
CA TYR A 235 -5.63 0.92 -2.49
C TYR A 235 -5.40 0.14 -3.78
N PRO A 236 -4.14 -0.01 -4.24
CA PRO A 236 -3.77 -1.05 -5.17
C PRO A 236 -3.96 -2.44 -4.52
N LEU A 237 -4.46 -3.39 -5.29
CA LEU A 237 -4.73 -4.75 -4.86
C LEU A 237 -4.08 -5.75 -5.83
N LEU A 238 -3.39 -6.74 -5.29
CA LEU A 238 -3.03 -7.94 -6.02
C LEU A 238 -4.11 -9.00 -5.79
N VAL A 239 -4.98 -9.18 -6.77
CA VAL A 239 -6.08 -10.14 -6.72
C VAL A 239 -5.70 -11.37 -7.52
N THR A 240 -5.67 -12.51 -6.84
CA THR A 240 -5.57 -13.83 -7.45
C THR A 240 -6.81 -14.66 -7.09
N ARG A 241 -6.95 -15.84 -7.71
CA ARG A 241 -7.98 -16.81 -7.35
C ARG A 241 -7.35 -18.13 -6.97
N ASP A 242 -7.89 -18.78 -5.96
CA ASP A 242 -7.47 -20.13 -5.59
C ASP A 242 -8.00 -21.19 -6.57
N ASN A 243 -7.60 -22.45 -6.39
CA ASN A 243 -8.01 -23.58 -7.24
C ASN A 243 -9.54 -23.83 -7.24
N ARG A 244 -10.30 -23.16 -6.38
CA ARG A 244 -11.78 -23.22 -6.29
C ARG A 244 -12.43 -21.94 -6.81
N GLY A 245 -11.67 -21.05 -7.44
CA GLY A 245 -12.15 -19.78 -7.99
C GLY A 245 -12.40 -18.69 -6.95
N ARG A 246 -12.06 -18.91 -5.67
CA ARG A 246 -12.30 -17.94 -4.59
C ARG A 246 -11.27 -16.83 -4.63
N LEU A 247 -11.70 -15.61 -4.32
CA LEU A 247 -10.83 -14.43 -4.30
C LEU A 247 -9.74 -14.56 -3.24
N TRP A 248 -8.52 -14.22 -3.63
CA TRP A 248 -7.35 -14.13 -2.77
C TRP A 248 -6.66 -12.77 -3.00
N PRO A 249 -7.23 -11.69 -2.41
CA PRO A 249 -6.65 -10.36 -2.54
C PRO A 249 -5.53 -10.12 -1.53
N GLU A 250 -4.49 -9.43 -1.97
CA GLU A 250 -3.47 -8.81 -1.13
C GLU A 250 -3.49 -7.30 -1.34
N ILE A 251 -3.47 -6.55 -0.23
CA ILE A 251 -3.52 -5.09 -0.27
C ILE A 251 -2.10 -4.55 -0.30
N VAL A 252 -1.84 -3.63 -1.22
CA VAL A 252 -0.65 -2.79 -1.15
C VAL A 252 -0.98 -1.62 -0.23
N LEU A 253 -0.26 -1.47 0.89
CA LEU A 253 -0.55 -0.50 1.95
C LEU A 253 -0.05 0.92 1.60
N GLU A 254 -0.45 1.40 0.42
CA GLU A 254 -0.22 2.76 -0.06
C GLU A 254 -1.48 3.25 -0.77
N LEU A 255 -1.76 4.56 -0.70
CA LEU A 255 -2.85 5.15 -1.47
C LEU A 255 -2.34 5.65 -2.81
N ILE A 256 -3.02 5.27 -3.89
CA ILE A 256 -2.81 5.87 -5.22
C ILE A 256 -4.10 6.46 -5.76
N SER A 257 -3.98 7.46 -6.63
CA SER A 257 -5.13 8.08 -7.28
C SER A 257 -5.64 7.23 -8.43
N TYR A 258 -6.91 7.41 -8.79
CA TYR A 258 -7.47 6.79 -9.98
C TYR A 258 -6.67 7.14 -11.25
N ASP A 259 -6.27 8.41 -11.38
CA ASP A 259 -5.49 8.89 -12.51
C ASP A 259 -4.13 8.17 -12.61
N ALA A 260 -3.42 7.96 -11.48
CA ALA A 260 -2.19 7.18 -11.48
C ALA A 260 -2.42 5.73 -11.91
N TYR A 261 -3.49 5.12 -11.40
CA TYR A 261 -3.86 3.75 -11.77
C TYR A 261 -4.18 3.60 -13.26
N VAL A 262 -4.96 4.54 -13.82
CA VAL A 262 -5.32 4.54 -15.24
C VAL A 262 -4.11 4.80 -16.13
N ALA A 263 -3.20 5.70 -15.73
CA ALA A 263 -1.99 5.98 -16.48
C ALA A 263 -1.11 4.72 -16.63
N GLU A 264 -0.97 3.91 -15.57
CA GLU A 264 -0.26 2.63 -15.62
C GLU A 264 -0.93 1.60 -16.55
N ILE A 265 -2.27 1.54 -16.55
CA ILE A 265 -3.01 0.70 -17.49
C ILE A 265 -2.74 1.16 -18.93
N GLN A 266 -2.82 2.47 -19.21
CA GLN A 266 -2.62 3.03 -20.54
C GLN A 266 -1.20 2.79 -21.08
N LYS A 267 -0.19 2.80 -20.20
CA LYS A 267 1.21 2.46 -20.54
C LYS A 267 1.37 1.05 -21.10
N SER A 268 0.44 0.14 -20.79
CA SER A 268 0.48 -1.26 -21.25
C SER A 268 0.04 -1.47 -22.71
N GLY A 269 -0.46 -0.42 -23.40
CA GLY A 269 -0.87 -0.45 -24.80
C GLY A 269 -2.35 -0.82 -25.03
N GLY A 270 -2.92 -0.34 -26.14
CA GLY A 270 -4.36 -0.40 -26.42
C GLY A 270 -4.97 -1.80 -26.54
N GLU A 271 -4.24 -2.78 -27.09
CA GLU A 271 -4.72 -4.17 -27.25
C GLU A 271 -4.91 -4.91 -25.92
N LYS A 272 -4.36 -4.39 -24.81
CA LYS A 272 -4.39 -5.03 -23.48
C LYS A 272 -5.37 -4.37 -22.50
N LEU A 273 -6.07 -3.31 -22.90
CA LEU A 273 -7.04 -2.60 -22.05
C LEU A 273 -8.27 -3.46 -21.72
N ASP A 274 -8.60 -4.44 -22.56
CA ASP A 274 -9.74 -5.35 -22.31
C ASP A 274 -9.42 -6.50 -21.36
N PHE A 275 -8.15 -6.64 -20.93
CA PHE A 275 -7.65 -7.75 -20.09
C PHE A 275 -6.55 -7.32 -19.11
N TYR A 276 -6.56 -6.03 -18.71
CA TYR A 276 -5.49 -5.45 -17.90
C TYR A 276 -5.35 -6.12 -16.53
N GLU A 277 -6.38 -6.80 -16.02
CA GLU A 277 -6.35 -7.49 -14.72
C GLU A 277 -5.38 -8.69 -14.69
N ASN A 278 -4.98 -9.18 -15.86
CA ASN A 278 -3.94 -10.20 -16.00
C ASN A 278 -2.53 -9.61 -16.03
N LEU A 279 -2.43 -8.28 -16.12
CA LEU A 279 -1.16 -7.57 -16.03
C LEU A 279 -0.83 -7.29 -14.56
N LYS A 280 0.47 -7.32 -14.27
CA LYS A 280 1.01 -6.91 -12.99
C LYS A 280 1.66 -5.54 -13.16
N PHE A 281 1.10 -4.56 -12.48
CA PHE A 281 1.68 -3.24 -12.26
C PHE A 281 2.52 -3.27 -10.98
N ARG A 282 3.40 -2.28 -10.83
CA ARG A 282 4.28 -2.17 -9.67
C ARG A 282 4.01 -0.90 -8.90
N SER A 283 3.83 -1.04 -7.59
CA SER A 283 3.53 0.04 -6.67
C SER A 283 4.76 0.90 -6.37
N VAL A 284 4.57 2.03 -5.68
CA VAL A 284 5.67 2.89 -5.23
C VAL A 284 6.61 2.13 -4.30
N THR A 285 6.04 1.32 -3.40
CA THR A 285 6.74 0.42 -2.49
C THR A 285 7.34 -0.82 -3.16
N GLY A 286 7.18 -0.96 -4.48
CA GLY A 286 7.73 -2.07 -5.26
C GLY A 286 6.91 -3.36 -5.21
N ALA A 287 5.72 -3.34 -4.61
CA ALA A 287 4.81 -4.49 -4.58
C ALA A 287 4.03 -4.63 -5.90
N ASP A 288 3.75 -5.87 -6.31
CA ASP A 288 2.87 -6.14 -7.45
C ASP A 288 1.41 -5.82 -7.10
N TYR A 289 0.66 -5.29 -8.08
CA TYR A 289 -0.80 -5.19 -8.03
C TYR A 289 -1.40 -5.32 -9.43
N ASN A 290 -2.68 -5.67 -9.53
CA ASN A 290 -3.39 -5.79 -10.81
C ASN A 290 -4.79 -5.15 -10.79
N HIS A 291 -5.29 -4.78 -9.60
CA HIS A 291 -6.55 -4.10 -9.41
C HIS A 291 -6.36 -2.86 -8.53
N TRP A 292 -7.37 -2.00 -8.48
CA TRP A 292 -7.42 -0.85 -7.59
C TRP A 292 -8.84 -0.62 -7.09
N LEU A 293 -8.98 -0.33 -5.81
CA LEU A 293 -10.26 -0.13 -5.15
C LEU A 293 -10.32 1.24 -4.46
N PRO A 294 -11.14 2.18 -4.95
CA PRO A 294 -11.37 3.43 -4.26
C PRO A 294 -12.13 3.25 -2.95
N LEU A 295 -11.94 4.22 -2.05
CA LEU A 295 -12.40 4.17 -0.66
C LEU A 295 -13.57 5.12 -0.41
N TYR A 296 -14.21 4.95 0.74
CA TYR A 296 -15.02 6.01 1.34
C TYR A 296 -14.10 6.84 2.25
N ILE A 297 -13.59 7.96 1.74
CA ILE A 297 -12.78 8.90 2.54
C ILE A 297 -13.69 9.92 3.21
N ASN A 298 -14.64 10.47 2.47
CA ASN A 298 -15.72 11.30 2.98
C ASN A 298 -16.91 11.25 1.99
N ALA A 299 -18.03 11.86 2.34
CA ALA A 299 -19.24 11.84 1.51
C ALA A 299 -19.01 12.46 0.11
N ASN A 300 -18.18 13.51 0.01
CA ASN A 300 -17.91 14.14 -1.28
C ASN A 300 -17.07 13.24 -2.19
N HIS A 301 -16.00 12.67 -1.63
CA HIS A 301 -15.12 11.71 -2.31
C HIS A 301 -15.89 10.49 -2.81
N PHE A 302 -16.77 9.93 -1.98
CA PHE A 302 -17.63 8.81 -2.40
C PHE A 302 -18.56 9.21 -3.55
N ARG A 303 -19.26 10.36 -3.46
CA ARG A 303 -20.16 10.80 -4.54
C ARG A 303 -19.43 10.99 -5.87
N GLN A 304 -18.23 11.57 -5.85
CA GLN A 304 -17.40 11.75 -7.05
C GLN A 304 -16.89 10.41 -7.60
N GLY A 305 -16.55 9.47 -6.72
CA GLY A 305 -15.98 8.17 -7.07
C GLY A 305 -16.97 7.02 -7.23
N GLN A 306 -18.28 7.21 -6.97
CA GLN A 306 -19.23 6.10 -6.79
C GLN A 306 -19.25 5.11 -7.96
N THR A 307 -19.35 5.62 -9.20
CA THR A 307 -19.32 4.78 -10.40
C THR A 307 -18.01 4.02 -10.52
N ILE A 308 -16.89 4.66 -10.18
CA ILE A 308 -15.55 4.04 -10.20
C ILE A 308 -15.48 2.94 -9.15
N ILE A 309 -15.96 3.18 -7.92
CA ILE A 309 -16.02 2.18 -6.84
C ILE A 309 -16.84 0.97 -7.28
N GLN A 310 -18.04 1.19 -7.81
CA GLN A 310 -18.93 0.12 -8.26
C GLN A 310 -18.28 -0.71 -9.38
N ASN A 311 -17.67 -0.04 -10.36
CA ASN A 311 -16.95 -0.72 -11.43
C ASN A 311 -15.74 -1.51 -10.91
N SER A 312 -14.92 -0.92 -10.03
CA SER A 312 -13.80 -1.61 -9.39
C SER A 312 -14.25 -2.86 -8.64
N ILE A 313 -15.33 -2.79 -7.85
CA ILE A 313 -15.89 -3.95 -7.15
C ILE A 313 -16.34 -5.03 -8.14
N SER A 314 -17.03 -4.63 -9.21
CA SER A 314 -17.47 -5.60 -10.21
C SER A 314 -16.30 -6.27 -10.93
N VAL A 315 -15.27 -5.51 -11.31
CA VAL A 315 -14.06 -6.04 -11.95
C VAL A 315 -13.30 -6.98 -11.00
N ILE A 316 -13.15 -6.62 -9.73
CA ILE A 316 -12.54 -7.52 -8.73
C ILE A 316 -13.36 -8.82 -8.60
N TYR A 317 -14.68 -8.72 -8.60
CA TYR A 317 -15.56 -9.87 -8.42
C TYR A 317 -15.62 -10.78 -9.67
N ASN A 318 -15.67 -10.20 -10.87
CA ASN A 318 -15.96 -10.90 -12.13
C ASN A 318 -14.77 -11.03 -13.10
N GLY A 319 -13.71 -10.22 -12.96
CA GLY A 319 -12.72 -9.95 -14.02
C GLY A 319 -13.20 -8.84 -14.98
N THR A 320 -12.40 -8.48 -16.00
CA THR A 320 -12.71 -7.37 -16.93
C THR A 320 -13.54 -7.78 -18.16
N ALA A 321 -13.98 -9.03 -18.25
CA ALA A 321 -14.39 -9.62 -19.52
C ALA A 321 -15.67 -9.02 -20.15
N ARG A 322 -15.48 -8.24 -21.23
CA ARG A 322 -16.42 -7.93 -22.34
C ARG A 322 -17.81 -7.45 -21.94
N GLY A 323 -17.96 -6.13 -21.75
CA GLY A 323 -19.09 -5.27 -22.20
C GLY A 323 -20.54 -5.72 -21.98
N SER A 324 -20.78 -6.78 -21.21
CA SER A 324 -22.08 -7.42 -21.02
C SER A 324 -22.65 -7.03 -19.67
N ALA A 325 -23.94 -6.72 -19.64
CA ALA A 325 -24.67 -6.36 -18.42
C ALA A 325 -24.56 -7.43 -17.31
N ARG A 326 -24.22 -8.68 -17.64
CA ARG A 326 -23.98 -9.75 -16.67
C ARG A 326 -22.79 -9.49 -15.73
N TYR A 327 -21.91 -8.56 -16.10
CA TYR A 327 -20.74 -8.15 -15.33
C TYR A 327 -20.89 -6.75 -14.76
N ASP A 328 -22.09 -6.18 -14.78
CA ASP A 328 -22.35 -4.91 -14.11
C ASP A 328 -22.38 -5.12 -12.59
N PHE A 329 -22.12 -4.03 -11.86
CA PHE A 329 -22.12 -4.05 -10.41
C PHE A 329 -23.48 -4.50 -9.85
N MET A 330 -23.45 -5.50 -8.97
CA MET A 330 -24.58 -5.85 -8.11
C MET A 330 -24.19 -5.63 -6.65
N PRO A 331 -25.08 -5.10 -5.79
CA PRO A 331 -24.74 -4.79 -4.40
C PRO A 331 -24.09 -5.96 -3.64
N ASN A 332 -24.52 -7.21 -3.87
CA ASN A 332 -23.96 -8.39 -3.21
C ASN A 332 -22.47 -8.64 -3.54
N MET A 333 -21.97 -8.08 -4.65
CA MET A 333 -20.55 -8.12 -4.97
C MET A 333 -19.74 -7.30 -3.97
N ALA A 334 -20.25 -6.13 -3.53
CA ALA A 334 -19.61 -5.31 -2.51
C ALA A 334 -19.48 -6.06 -1.18
N LEU A 335 -20.56 -6.74 -0.77
CA LEU A 335 -20.53 -7.58 0.43
C LEU A 335 -19.43 -8.65 0.31
N SER A 336 -19.39 -9.40 -0.80
CA SER A 336 -18.40 -10.46 -1.00
C SER A 336 -16.96 -9.93 -1.07
N VAL A 337 -16.70 -8.89 -1.87
CA VAL A 337 -15.34 -8.37 -2.08
C VAL A 337 -14.80 -7.74 -0.81
N LEU A 338 -15.59 -6.89 -0.13
CA LEU A 338 -15.13 -6.15 1.04
C LEU A 338 -14.96 -7.06 2.26
N THR A 339 -15.85 -8.04 2.49
CA THR A 339 -15.64 -9.01 3.59
C THR A 339 -14.43 -9.89 3.34
N THR A 340 -14.20 -10.33 2.09
CA THR A 340 -12.99 -11.10 1.76
C THR A 340 -11.73 -10.26 1.96
N LEU A 341 -11.70 -9.01 1.49
CA LEU A 341 -10.55 -8.10 1.71
C LEU A 341 -10.25 -7.93 3.19
N MET A 342 -11.26 -7.62 4.00
CA MET A 342 -11.13 -7.45 5.44
C MET A 342 -10.62 -8.73 6.13
N ASN A 343 -11.18 -9.89 5.78
CA ASN A 343 -10.79 -11.16 6.38
C ASN A 343 -9.39 -11.63 5.91
N LYS A 344 -8.98 -11.38 4.67
CA LYS A 344 -7.62 -11.71 4.20
C LYS A 344 -6.58 -10.74 4.76
N SER A 345 -6.96 -9.48 5.00
CA SER A 345 -6.12 -8.52 5.74
C SER A 345 -5.74 -9.03 7.12
N ALA A 346 -6.68 -9.69 7.81
CA ALA A 346 -6.45 -10.30 9.13
C ALA A 346 -5.26 -11.26 9.15
N VAL A 347 -5.12 -12.07 8.10
CA VAL A 347 -4.04 -13.05 7.97
C VAL A 347 -2.69 -12.36 7.82
N ARG A 348 -2.61 -11.29 7.00
CA ARG A 348 -1.37 -10.49 6.85
C ARG A 348 -1.04 -9.72 8.12
N LEU A 349 -2.04 -9.13 8.79
CA LEU A 349 -1.90 -8.47 10.09
C LEU A 349 -1.29 -9.39 11.14
N PHE A 350 -1.68 -10.67 11.12
CA PHE A 350 -1.16 -11.66 12.04
C PHE A 350 0.32 -12.01 11.77
N ASN A 351 0.76 -11.94 10.51
CA ASN A 351 2.14 -12.29 10.12
C ASN A 351 3.09 -11.08 10.01
N GLY A 352 2.57 -9.86 9.91
CA GLY A 352 3.37 -8.64 9.66
C GLY A 352 4.06 -8.04 10.88
N GLN A 353 4.97 -7.10 10.61
CA GLN A 353 5.67 -6.28 11.61
C GLN A 353 4.75 -5.25 12.27
N MET A 354 5.21 -4.60 13.35
CA MET A 354 4.38 -3.63 14.09
C MET A 354 3.92 -2.46 13.21
N TYR A 355 4.81 -1.85 12.42
CA TYR A 355 4.44 -0.74 11.53
C TYR A 355 3.45 -1.17 10.44
N GLU A 356 3.74 -2.29 9.76
CA GLU A 356 2.85 -2.88 8.75
C GLU A 356 1.47 -3.19 9.34
N SER A 357 1.42 -3.57 10.62
CA SER A 357 0.15 -3.85 11.29
C SER A 357 -0.71 -2.61 11.52
N ALA A 358 -0.13 -1.43 11.74
CA ALA A 358 -0.90 -0.20 11.89
C ALA A 358 -1.61 0.17 10.57
N GLN A 359 -0.85 0.24 9.47
CA GLN A 359 -1.40 0.57 8.15
C GLN A 359 -2.45 -0.45 7.67
N ALA A 360 -2.28 -1.73 7.99
CA ALA A 360 -3.27 -2.74 7.64
C ALA A 360 -4.56 -2.64 8.49
N ILE A 361 -4.50 -2.16 9.74
CA ILE A 361 -5.69 -1.82 10.53
C ILE A 361 -6.41 -0.62 9.92
N GLU A 362 -5.67 0.39 9.45
CA GLU A 362 -6.23 1.55 8.73
C GLU A 362 -6.93 1.11 7.45
N ALA A 363 -6.30 0.26 6.63
CA ALA A 363 -6.90 -0.29 5.43
C ALA A 363 -8.18 -1.11 5.73
N TYR A 364 -8.19 -1.91 6.79
CA TYR A 364 -9.39 -2.60 7.25
C TYR A 364 -10.52 -1.61 7.58
N CYS A 365 -10.23 -0.52 8.30
CA CYS A 365 -11.22 0.49 8.66
C CYS A 365 -11.78 1.21 7.42
N HIS A 366 -10.96 1.45 6.40
CA HIS A 366 -11.41 1.99 5.12
C HIS A 366 -12.41 1.07 4.41
N PHE A 367 -12.11 -0.23 4.33
CA PHE A 367 -13.04 -1.21 3.71
C PHE A 367 -14.30 -1.40 4.54
N LEU A 368 -14.18 -1.42 5.87
CA LEU A 368 -15.31 -1.46 6.79
C LEU A 368 -16.23 -0.26 6.58
N ARG A 369 -15.67 0.95 6.54
CA ARG A 369 -16.45 2.17 6.36
C ARG A 369 -17.15 2.21 5.00
N LEU A 370 -16.47 1.75 3.96
CA LEU A 370 -17.06 1.60 2.63
C LEU A 370 -18.21 0.60 2.64
N LEU A 371 -18.03 -0.58 3.25
CA LEU A 371 -19.08 -1.60 3.36
C LEU A 371 -20.29 -1.10 4.16
N MET A 372 -20.07 -0.41 5.27
CA MET A 372 -21.12 0.25 6.04
C MET A 372 -21.91 1.24 5.17
N HIS A 373 -21.22 2.03 4.34
CA HIS A 373 -21.91 2.94 3.43
C HIS A 373 -22.76 2.19 2.39
N PHE A 374 -22.22 1.12 1.81
CA PHE A 374 -22.97 0.27 0.87
C PHE A 374 -24.22 -0.32 1.51
N ILE A 375 -24.15 -0.75 2.78
CA ILE A 375 -25.32 -1.25 3.52
C ILE A 375 -26.35 -0.14 3.71
N ASP A 376 -25.93 1.08 4.06
CA ASP A 376 -26.82 2.23 4.24
C ASP A 376 -27.55 2.58 2.92
N ILE A 377 -26.87 2.57 1.78
CA ILE A 377 -27.47 2.96 0.48
C ILE A 377 -28.12 1.79 -0.29
N PHE A 378 -27.86 0.54 0.10
CA PHE A 378 -28.51 -0.66 -0.45
C PHE A 378 -29.09 -1.54 0.67
N PRO A 379 -30.32 -1.25 1.15
CA PRO A 379 -30.97 -2.02 2.23
C PRO A 379 -31.12 -3.53 1.97
N ALA A 380 -31.08 -3.94 0.70
CA ALA A 380 -31.04 -5.35 0.30
C ALA A 380 -29.82 -6.09 0.87
N LEU A 381 -28.72 -5.38 1.16
CA LEU A 381 -27.53 -5.96 1.80
C LEU A 381 -27.78 -6.30 3.26
N ASP A 382 -28.41 -5.41 4.03
CA ASP A 382 -28.81 -5.69 5.42
C ASP A 382 -29.78 -6.88 5.47
N SER A 383 -30.80 -6.86 4.61
CA SER A 383 -31.75 -7.97 4.48
C SER A 383 -31.05 -9.30 4.15
N ARG A 384 -30.05 -9.27 3.27
CA ARG A 384 -29.26 -10.45 2.90
C ARG A 384 -28.41 -10.95 4.07
N ILE A 385 -27.70 -10.06 4.76
CA ILE A 385 -26.91 -10.40 5.95
C ILE A 385 -27.81 -11.08 6.98
N ASN A 386 -28.95 -10.46 7.30
CA ASN A 386 -29.90 -10.99 8.27
C ASN A 386 -30.44 -12.36 7.87
N LYS A 387 -30.72 -12.59 6.58
CA LYS A 387 -31.15 -13.91 6.06
C LYS A 387 -30.06 -14.98 6.17
N ILE A 388 -28.81 -14.63 5.91
CA ILE A 388 -27.67 -15.56 6.06
C ILE A 388 -27.52 -15.94 7.55
N VAL A 389 -27.57 -14.95 8.45
CA VAL A 389 -27.46 -15.18 9.89
C VAL A 389 -28.63 -16.04 10.42
N GLU A 390 -29.86 -15.75 9.97
CA GLU A 390 -31.04 -16.56 10.32
C GLU A 390 -30.95 -17.99 9.79
N GLY A 391 -30.54 -18.18 8.53
CA GLY A 391 -30.32 -19.51 7.97
C GLY A 391 -29.27 -20.32 8.74
N PHE A 392 -28.19 -19.64 9.18
CA PHE A 392 -27.13 -20.23 9.98
C PHE A 392 -27.61 -20.69 11.36
N THR A 393 -28.48 -19.94 12.03
CA THR A 393 -28.98 -20.35 13.36
C THR A 393 -30.05 -21.43 13.27
N THR A 394 -30.89 -21.40 12.23
CA THR A 394 -32.09 -22.24 12.11
C THR A 394 -31.84 -23.64 11.54
N THR A 395 -30.88 -23.82 10.64
CA THR A 395 -30.70 -25.11 9.94
C THR A 395 -29.24 -25.54 9.86
N LEU A 396 -28.96 -26.84 9.95
CA LEU A 396 -27.61 -27.38 9.73
C LEU A 396 -27.10 -27.10 8.31
N ALA A 397 -27.98 -27.20 7.30
CA ALA A 397 -27.65 -26.89 5.91
C ALA A 397 -27.26 -25.41 5.72
N GLY A 398 -27.86 -24.49 6.47
CA GLY A 398 -27.49 -23.07 6.47
C GLY A 398 -26.12 -22.76 7.08
N ARG A 399 -25.52 -23.70 7.82
CA ARG A 399 -24.20 -23.56 8.44
C ARG A 399 -23.05 -24.06 7.59
N ASN A 400 -23.35 -24.88 6.58
CA ASN A 400 -22.31 -25.59 5.85
C ASN A 400 -21.44 -24.66 4.99
N LYS A 401 -20.29 -25.17 4.54
CA LYS A 401 -19.33 -24.43 3.69
C LYS A 401 -19.87 -23.96 2.34
N LYS A 402 -21.02 -24.45 1.87
CA LYS A 402 -21.65 -23.97 0.63
C LYS A 402 -22.38 -22.65 0.86
N VAL A 403 -22.98 -22.48 2.04
CA VAL A 403 -23.73 -21.26 2.42
C VAL A 403 -22.81 -20.25 3.10
N VAL A 404 -22.01 -20.71 4.05
CA VAL A 404 -21.04 -19.88 4.80
C VAL A 404 -19.63 -20.45 4.59
N PRO A 405 -18.93 -20.10 3.50
CA PRO A 405 -17.65 -20.70 3.15
C PRO A 405 -16.53 -20.36 4.15
N ASP A 406 -16.54 -19.16 4.71
CA ASP A 406 -15.51 -18.63 5.61
C ASP A 406 -16.16 -18.03 6.87
N ILE A 407 -15.72 -18.47 8.05
CA ILE A 407 -16.28 -18.01 9.32
C ILE A 407 -15.83 -16.57 9.63
N GLY A 408 -14.62 -16.15 9.24
CA GLY A 408 -14.15 -14.79 9.47
C GLY A 408 -14.96 -13.76 8.68
N GLU A 409 -15.26 -14.04 7.41
CA GLU A 409 -16.16 -13.22 6.61
C GLU A 409 -17.59 -13.16 7.20
N PHE A 410 -18.04 -14.27 7.79
CA PHE A 410 -19.34 -14.33 8.44
C PHE A 410 -19.39 -13.57 9.76
N LEU A 411 -18.30 -13.55 10.55
CA LEU A 411 -18.20 -12.74 11.76
C LEU A 411 -18.31 -11.25 11.46
N ILE A 412 -17.72 -10.78 10.36
CA ILE A 412 -17.89 -9.40 9.89
C ILE A 412 -19.36 -9.11 9.57
N GLN A 413 -20.04 -10.03 8.90
CA GLN A 413 -21.48 -9.90 8.59
C GLN A 413 -22.35 -9.88 9.85
N ILE A 414 -22.08 -10.74 10.82
CA ILE A 414 -22.78 -10.74 12.12
C ILE A 414 -22.59 -9.39 12.82
N ALA A 415 -21.35 -8.86 12.84
CA ALA A 415 -21.05 -7.60 13.48
C ALA A 415 -21.77 -6.40 12.82
N LEU A 416 -21.99 -6.47 11.50
CA LEU A 416 -22.73 -5.46 10.74
C LEU A 416 -24.25 -5.66 10.72
N SER A 417 -24.75 -6.77 11.26
CA SER A 417 -26.19 -7.06 11.31
C SER A 417 -26.92 -6.07 12.22
N THR A 418 -27.99 -5.48 11.70
CA THR A 418 -28.89 -4.65 12.50
C THR A 418 -29.79 -5.50 13.43
N LYS A 419 -30.13 -6.73 13.01
CA LYS A 419 -31.06 -7.64 13.71
C LYS A 419 -30.41 -8.54 14.77
N TYR A 420 -29.20 -9.02 14.52
CA TYR A 420 -28.53 -9.99 15.39
C TYR A 420 -27.26 -9.41 16.00
N ARG A 421 -26.91 -9.86 17.20
CA ARG A 421 -25.61 -9.64 17.85
C ARG A 421 -24.85 -10.96 17.93
N PHE A 422 -23.53 -10.88 18.08
CA PHE A 422 -22.71 -12.08 18.20
C PHE A 422 -23.17 -13.01 19.34
N ASN A 423 -23.59 -12.44 20.48
CA ASN A 423 -24.10 -13.23 21.61
C ASN A 423 -25.36 -14.05 21.28
N ASP A 424 -26.19 -13.62 20.33
CA ASP A 424 -27.40 -14.33 19.92
C ASP A 424 -27.07 -15.59 19.10
N VAL A 425 -25.91 -15.58 18.45
CA VAL A 425 -25.50 -16.61 17.48
C VAL A 425 -24.26 -17.40 17.89
N LYS A 426 -23.57 -16.98 18.97
CA LYS A 426 -22.25 -17.51 19.39
C LYS A 426 -22.22 -19.03 19.51
N LYS A 427 -23.28 -19.64 20.06
CA LYS A 427 -23.37 -21.09 20.25
C LYS A 427 -23.21 -21.83 18.91
N TYR A 428 -23.96 -21.37 17.90
CA TYR A 428 -23.96 -21.98 16.57
C TYR A 428 -22.66 -21.73 15.83
N VAL A 429 -22.08 -20.53 16.00
CA VAL A 429 -20.79 -20.18 15.39
C VAL A 429 -19.69 -21.07 15.95
N TYR A 430 -19.62 -21.25 17.27
CA TYR A 430 -18.60 -22.09 17.89
C TYR A 430 -18.80 -23.57 17.57
N GLU A 431 -20.04 -24.08 17.58
CA GLU A 431 -20.33 -25.47 17.17
C GLU A 431 -19.81 -25.76 15.75
N GLU A 432 -20.15 -24.90 14.79
CA GLU A 432 -19.71 -25.04 13.40
C GLU A 432 -18.20 -24.81 13.25
N TYR A 433 -17.63 -23.87 14.01
CA TYR A 433 -16.20 -23.57 14.00
C TYR A 433 -15.36 -24.77 14.44
N PHE A 434 -15.67 -25.36 15.61
CA PHE A 434 -14.94 -26.52 16.12
C PHE A 434 -15.18 -27.75 15.23
N ALA A 435 -16.36 -27.91 14.63
CA ALA A 435 -16.61 -28.96 13.64
C ALA A 435 -15.68 -28.83 12.42
N ARG A 436 -15.50 -27.62 11.87
CA ARG A 436 -14.59 -27.38 10.74
C ARG A 436 -13.12 -27.63 11.08
N GLN A 437 -12.74 -27.50 12.34
CA GLN A 437 -11.38 -27.74 12.80
C GLN A 437 -10.98 -29.21 12.76
N ILE A 438 -11.93 -30.15 12.92
CA ILE A 438 -11.66 -31.59 12.92
C ILE A 438 -10.89 -32.02 11.66
N TYR A 439 -11.26 -31.50 10.49
CA TYR A 439 -10.52 -31.73 9.24
C TYR A 439 -9.04 -31.34 9.36
N TRP A 440 -8.75 -30.18 9.94
CA TRP A 440 -7.38 -29.69 10.11
C TRP A 440 -6.64 -30.45 11.19
N THR A 441 -7.32 -30.85 12.26
CA THR A 441 -6.75 -31.73 13.28
C THR A 441 -6.30 -33.06 12.66
N GLN A 442 -7.13 -33.72 11.85
CA GLN A 442 -6.74 -34.95 11.15
C GLN A 442 -5.56 -34.73 10.19
N LYS A 443 -5.53 -33.60 9.50
CA LYS A 443 -4.52 -33.31 8.49
C LYS A 443 -3.16 -32.95 9.09
N ASN A 444 -3.15 -32.26 10.23
CA ASN A 444 -1.96 -31.63 10.78
C ASN A 444 -1.48 -32.27 12.11
N SER A 445 -2.17 -33.31 12.63
CA SER A 445 -1.73 -34.08 13.80
C SER A 445 -1.35 -35.51 13.43
N THR A 446 -0.63 -36.17 14.32
CA THR A 446 -0.24 -37.59 14.27
C THR A 446 -1.30 -38.51 14.89
N ILE A 447 -2.38 -37.95 15.45
CA ILE A 447 -3.44 -38.68 16.13
C ILE A 447 -4.25 -39.50 15.11
N LYS A 448 -4.11 -40.83 15.18
CA LYS A 448 -4.75 -41.74 14.22
C LYS A 448 -6.26 -41.90 14.41
N ASN A 449 -6.75 -41.78 15.64
CA ASN A 449 -8.17 -42.00 15.97
C ASN A 449 -8.69 -40.89 16.89
N LEU A 450 -9.31 -39.87 16.28
CA LEU A 450 -9.89 -38.74 17.01
C LEU A 450 -11.07 -39.14 17.93
N SER A 451 -11.69 -40.31 17.71
CA SER A 451 -12.79 -40.80 18.56
C SER A 451 -12.31 -41.35 19.90
N ARG A 452 -10.99 -41.59 20.06
CA ARG A 452 -10.37 -42.14 21.29
C ARG A 452 -9.42 -41.17 21.98
N ILE A 453 -9.53 -39.88 21.68
CA ILE A 453 -8.70 -38.85 22.30
C ILE A 453 -8.91 -38.76 23.80
N THR A 454 -7.85 -38.35 24.48
CA THR A 454 -7.79 -38.10 25.91
C THR A 454 -7.14 -36.74 26.16
N THR A 455 -7.07 -36.32 27.42
CA THR A 455 -6.53 -35.01 27.79
C THR A 455 -5.06 -34.82 27.39
N VAL A 456 -4.28 -35.91 27.22
CA VAL A 456 -2.88 -35.84 26.76
C VAL A 456 -2.74 -35.42 25.30
N ASP A 457 -3.78 -35.58 24.49
CA ASP A 457 -3.79 -35.25 23.06
C ASP A 457 -4.09 -33.76 22.80
N LEU A 458 -4.65 -33.05 23.79
CA LEU A 458 -5.09 -31.67 23.66
C LEU A 458 -4.02 -30.69 23.15
N PRO A 459 -2.75 -30.74 23.61
CA PRO A 459 -1.71 -29.85 23.11
C PRO A 459 -1.45 -30.03 21.61
N GLU A 460 -1.43 -31.27 21.12
CA GLU A 460 -1.22 -31.58 19.72
C GLU A 460 -2.41 -31.15 18.85
N ILE A 461 -3.63 -31.42 19.31
CA ILE A 461 -4.87 -30.95 18.65
C ILE A 461 -4.85 -29.43 18.54
N PHE A 462 -4.48 -28.74 19.61
CA PHE A 462 -4.44 -27.28 19.64
C PHE A 462 -3.40 -26.71 18.68
N GLN A 463 -2.21 -27.33 18.65
CA GLN A 463 -1.15 -26.94 17.74
C GLN A 463 -1.55 -27.15 16.27
N ALA A 464 -2.24 -28.25 15.95
CA ALA A 464 -2.72 -28.57 14.61
C ALA A 464 -3.69 -27.52 14.03
N VAL A 465 -4.42 -26.79 14.89
CA VAL A 465 -5.44 -25.80 14.50
C VAL A 465 -5.12 -24.37 14.96
N LYS A 466 -3.89 -24.14 15.44
CA LYS A 466 -3.41 -22.86 16.02
C LYS A 466 -3.73 -21.63 15.17
N VAL A 467 -3.44 -21.69 13.87
CA VAL A 467 -3.70 -20.56 12.94
C VAL A 467 -5.19 -20.19 12.92
N SER A 468 -6.07 -21.18 12.88
CA SER A 468 -7.52 -20.91 12.86
C SER A 468 -8.02 -20.34 14.18
N ASN A 469 -7.43 -20.73 15.32
CA ASN A 469 -7.73 -20.18 16.65
C ASN A 469 -7.36 -18.69 16.72
N HIS A 470 -6.17 -18.36 16.25
CA HIS A 470 -5.69 -16.99 16.19
C HIS A 470 -6.58 -16.10 15.30
N LEU A 471 -6.97 -16.60 14.12
CA LEU A 471 -7.86 -15.87 13.22
C LEU A 471 -9.28 -15.69 13.78
N LEU A 472 -9.81 -16.66 14.53
CA LEU A 472 -11.10 -16.52 15.21
C LEU A 472 -11.06 -15.38 16.21
N VAL A 473 -10.11 -15.43 17.15
CA VAL A 473 -9.99 -14.41 18.21
C VAL A 473 -9.71 -13.04 17.59
N PHE A 474 -8.84 -12.98 16.57
CA PHE A 474 -8.58 -11.75 15.83
C PHE A 474 -9.87 -11.13 15.26
N ASN A 475 -10.69 -11.92 14.56
CA ASN A 475 -11.91 -11.39 13.93
C ASN A 475 -12.93 -10.92 14.99
N LEU A 476 -13.03 -11.61 16.12
CA LEU A 476 -13.88 -11.19 17.24
C LEU A 476 -13.40 -9.87 17.85
N GLU A 477 -12.09 -9.74 18.07
CA GLU A 477 -11.48 -8.52 18.60
C GLU A 477 -11.58 -7.33 17.64
N MET A 478 -11.43 -7.57 16.33
CA MET A 478 -11.66 -6.54 15.30
C MET A 478 -13.11 -6.06 15.32
N ALA A 479 -14.08 -6.98 15.38
CA ALA A 479 -15.49 -6.65 15.45
C ALA A 479 -15.80 -5.84 16.72
N GLU A 480 -15.32 -6.28 17.88
CA GLU A 480 -15.55 -5.57 19.15
C GLU A 480 -14.89 -4.18 19.16
N THR A 481 -13.70 -4.05 18.57
CA THR A 481 -12.93 -2.80 18.59
C THR A 481 -13.44 -1.78 17.56
N PHE A 482 -13.85 -2.24 16.38
CA PHE A 482 -14.11 -1.37 15.22
C PHE A 482 -15.56 -1.44 14.71
N ILE A 483 -16.45 -2.25 15.30
CA ILE A 483 -17.85 -2.35 14.87
C ILE A 483 -18.75 -2.15 16.10
N PHE A 484 -18.91 -0.88 16.50
CA PHE A 484 -19.70 -0.46 17.66
C PHE A 484 -20.58 0.76 17.32
N PRO A 485 -21.63 1.05 18.12
CA PRO A 485 -22.47 2.22 17.91
C PRO A 485 -21.66 3.53 17.92
N GLY A 486 -21.81 4.37 16.89
CA GLY A 486 -21.06 5.63 16.77
C GLY A 486 -19.73 5.53 16.01
N VAL A 487 -19.36 4.33 15.52
CA VAL A 487 -18.09 4.15 14.79
C VAL A 487 -18.08 4.84 13.43
N LYS A 488 -19.23 4.91 12.74
CA LYS A 488 -19.34 5.58 11.43
C LYS A 488 -18.97 7.06 11.54
N GLU A 489 -19.53 7.74 12.51
CA GLU A 489 -19.30 9.16 12.80
C GLU A 489 -17.84 9.41 13.21
N ARG A 490 -17.24 8.47 13.94
CA ARG A 490 -15.84 8.56 14.35
C ARG A 490 -14.90 8.41 13.14
N LEU A 491 -15.14 7.42 12.29
CA LEU A 491 -14.36 7.20 11.07
C LEU A 491 -14.54 8.38 10.10
N ASP A 492 -15.76 8.91 9.94
CA ASP A 492 -16.02 10.05 9.04
C ASP A 492 -15.26 11.31 9.44
N ARG A 493 -15.12 11.58 10.74
CA ARG A 493 -14.33 12.72 11.25
C ARG A 493 -12.83 12.58 10.96
N LEU A 494 -12.36 11.35 10.77
CA LEU A 494 -10.96 11.01 10.56
C LEU A 494 -10.73 10.45 9.15
N TYR A 495 -11.61 10.76 8.19
CA TYR A 495 -11.47 10.38 6.79
C TYR A 495 -11.34 8.86 6.55
N GLY A 496 -11.99 8.07 7.39
CA GLY A 496 -11.94 6.61 7.37
C GLY A 496 -10.81 5.99 8.21
N TYR A 497 -9.93 6.81 8.80
CA TYR A 497 -8.88 6.33 9.69
C TYR A 497 -9.38 6.10 11.12
N PRO A 498 -8.92 5.04 11.80
CA PRO A 498 -9.12 4.89 13.23
C PRO A 498 -8.22 5.85 14.03
N PRO A 499 -8.62 6.29 15.23
CA PRO A 499 -7.74 7.04 16.12
C PRO A 499 -6.47 6.23 16.49
N THR A 500 -5.30 6.87 16.49
CA THR A 500 -4.00 6.24 16.78
C THR A 500 -4.01 5.46 18.09
N VAL A 501 -4.59 6.03 19.15
CA VAL A 501 -4.70 5.37 20.47
C VAL A 501 -5.48 4.05 20.40
N ILE A 502 -6.46 3.93 19.52
CA ILE A 502 -7.21 2.67 19.33
C ILE A 502 -6.35 1.66 18.57
N VAL A 503 -5.59 2.10 17.56
CA VAL A 503 -4.65 1.26 16.82
C VAL A 503 -3.59 0.69 17.75
N GLU A 504 -2.94 1.51 18.58
CA GLU A 504 -1.91 1.10 19.53
C GLU A 504 -2.43 0.10 20.57
N LYS A 505 -3.63 0.36 21.11
CA LYS A 505 -4.32 -0.59 22.00
C LYS A 505 -4.59 -1.92 21.31
N PHE A 506 -5.05 -1.88 20.07
CA PHE A 506 -5.31 -3.10 19.30
C PHE A 506 -4.03 -3.87 18.98
N GLN A 507 -2.93 -3.19 18.65
CA GLN A 507 -1.61 -3.83 18.46
C GLN A 507 -1.12 -4.55 19.72
N THR A 508 -1.41 -3.99 20.90
CA THR A 508 -1.12 -4.67 22.17
C THR A 508 -1.95 -5.96 22.31
N ARG A 509 -3.25 -5.92 21.94
CA ARG A 509 -4.09 -7.11 21.90
C ARG A 509 -3.60 -8.14 20.88
N LEU A 510 -3.07 -7.73 19.73
CA LEU A 510 -2.50 -8.64 18.74
C LEU A 510 -1.35 -9.48 19.31
N LYS A 511 -0.50 -8.89 20.15
CA LYS A 511 0.55 -9.65 20.85
C LYS A 511 -0.04 -10.73 21.75
N ALA A 512 -1.11 -10.41 22.48
CA ALA A 512 -1.82 -11.38 23.32
C ALA A 512 -2.46 -12.50 22.48
N ILE A 513 -3.06 -12.19 21.34
CA ILE A 513 -3.63 -13.18 20.42
C ILE A 513 -2.54 -14.13 19.88
N LYS A 514 -1.38 -13.58 19.48
CA LYS A 514 -0.22 -14.37 19.01
C LYS A 514 0.31 -15.32 20.09
N ALA A 515 0.17 -14.95 21.36
CA ALA A 515 0.61 -15.74 22.51
C ALA A 515 -0.34 -16.88 22.89
N ILE A 516 -1.53 -16.99 22.26
CA ILE A 516 -2.46 -18.09 22.54
C ILE A 516 -1.83 -19.42 22.09
N ASP A 517 -1.54 -20.30 23.06
CA ASP A 517 -0.79 -21.56 22.88
C ASP A 517 -1.52 -22.81 23.39
N ARG A 518 -2.64 -22.64 24.10
CA ARG A 518 -3.40 -23.73 24.74
C ARG A 518 -4.90 -23.43 24.81
N TYR A 519 -5.71 -24.49 24.98
CA TYR A 519 -7.18 -24.37 24.97
C TYR A 519 -7.72 -23.47 26.07
N SER A 520 -7.16 -23.47 27.28
CA SER A 520 -7.68 -22.67 28.40
C SER A 520 -7.59 -21.17 28.12
N VAL A 521 -6.47 -20.72 27.52
CA VAL A 521 -6.28 -19.33 27.09
C VAL A 521 -7.22 -18.99 25.93
N LEU A 522 -7.41 -19.92 24.97
CA LEU A 522 -8.41 -19.73 23.91
C LEU A 522 -9.81 -19.53 24.48
N MET A 523 -10.25 -20.40 25.41
CA MET A 523 -11.58 -20.34 26.00
C MET A 523 -11.82 -19.01 26.73
N GLN A 524 -10.79 -18.48 27.39
CA GLN A 524 -10.84 -17.15 27.99
C GLN A 524 -11.02 -16.07 26.92
N ALA A 525 -10.21 -16.11 25.86
CA ALA A 525 -10.27 -15.14 24.77
C ALA A 525 -11.63 -15.13 24.05
N ILE A 526 -12.25 -16.30 23.84
CA ILE A 526 -13.56 -16.42 23.18
C ILE A 526 -14.75 -16.40 24.15
N ARG A 527 -14.51 -16.11 25.44
CA ARG A 527 -15.52 -16.00 26.52
C ARG A 527 -16.36 -17.27 26.71
N LEU A 528 -15.69 -18.42 26.71
CA LEU A 528 -16.25 -19.74 27.00
C LEU A 528 -15.70 -20.39 28.27
N SER A 529 -14.90 -19.69 29.08
CA SER A 529 -14.35 -20.22 30.34
C SER A 529 -15.41 -20.68 31.35
N ASP A 530 -16.62 -20.12 31.30
CA ASP A 530 -17.73 -20.55 32.16
C ASP A 530 -18.38 -21.87 31.69
N THR A 531 -18.15 -22.26 30.44
CA THR A 531 -18.69 -23.48 29.83
C THR A 531 -17.67 -24.60 29.76
N ILE A 532 -16.41 -24.26 29.47
CA ILE A 532 -15.29 -25.20 29.37
C ILE A 532 -14.33 -24.91 30.51
N LYS A 533 -14.50 -25.63 31.63
CA LYS A 533 -13.79 -25.39 32.89
C LYS A 533 -12.62 -26.35 33.11
N SER A 534 -12.63 -27.48 32.40
CA SER A 534 -11.67 -28.56 32.57
C SER A 534 -11.16 -29.10 31.22
N PRO A 535 -10.03 -29.84 31.22
CA PRO A 535 -9.61 -30.60 30.05
C PRO A 535 -10.67 -31.57 29.53
N ASP A 536 -11.45 -32.18 30.43
CA ASP A 536 -12.50 -33.14 30.06
C ASP A 536 -13.66 -32.47 29.33
N ASP A 537 -14.06 -31.26 29.75
CA ASP A 537 -15.07 -30.46 29.03
C ASP A 537 -14.63 -30.17 27.58
N MET A 538 -13.32 -29.94 27.38
CA MET A 538 -12.74 -29.72 26.05
C MET A 538 -12.75 -31.00 25.21
N ILE A 539 -12.45 -32.15 25.80
CA ILE A 539 -12.56 -33.45 25.12
C ILE A 539 -14.01 -33.70 24.69
N ASP A 540 -14.98 -33.42 25.55
CA ASP A 540 -16.39 -33.57 25.22
C ASP A 540 -16.83 -32.62 24.11
N LEU A 541 -16.32 -31.39 24.10
CA LEU A 541 -16.54 -30.44 23.00
C LEU A 541 -15.97 -30.98 21.67
N ILE A 542 -14.75 -31.52 21.68
CA ILE A 542 -14.13 -32.09 20.47
C ILE A 542 -14.93 -33.31 19.99
N LYS A 543 -15.34 -34.21 20.88
CA LYS A 543 -16.18 -35.37 20.54
C LYS A 543 -17.51 -34.97 19.89
N ARG A 544 -18.19 -33.95 20.43
CA ARG A 544 -19.40 -33.37 19.81
C ARG A 544 -19.08 -32.76 18.43
N SER A 545 -17.95 -32.09 18.32
CA SER A 545 -17.51 -31.46 17.07
C SER A 545 -17.21 -32.48 15.97
N ILE A 546 -16.69 -33.67 16.31
CA ILE A 546 -16.51 -34.79 15.37
C ILE A 546 -17.87 -35.22 14.80
N HIS A 547 -18.89 -35.36 15.66
CA HIS A 547 -20.24 -35.72 15.22
C HIS A 547 -20.80 -34.70 14.22
N VAL A 548 -20.72 -33.41 14.54
CA VAL A 548 -21.18 -32.33 13.66
C VAL A 548 -20.35 -32.29 12.37
N SER A 549 -19.03 -32.48 12.45
CA SER A 549 -18.12 -32.53 11.30
C SER A 549 -18.51 -33.63 10.31
N ASN A 550 -18.85 -34.82 10.82
CA ASN A 550 -19.32 -35.94 10.01
C ASN A 550 -20.71 -35.67 9.40
N GLN A 551 -21.65 -35.11 10.18
CA GLN A 551 -22.97 -34.73 9.66
C GLN A 551 -22.88 -33.69 8.53
N GLN A 552 -21.95 -32.75 8.63
CA GLN A 552 -21.71 -31.72 7.61
C GLN A 552 -20.84 -32.22 6.44
N GLY A 553 -20.32 -33.45 6.51
CA GLY A 553 -19.47 -34.05 5.48
C GLY A 553 -18.09 -33.40 5.36
N TYR A 554 -17.56 -32.81 6.44
CA TYR A 554 -16.19 -32.30 6.46
C TYR A 554 -15.16 -33.40 6.66
N THR A 555 -15.55 -34.45 7.36
CA THR A 555 -14.76 -35.63 7.68
C THR A 555 -15.63 -36.89 7.64
N ASN A 556 -15.00 -38.06 7.58
CA ASN A 556 -15.67 -39.38 7.61
C ASN A 556 -15.05 -40.24 8.73
N ILE A 557 -15.15 -39.78 9.98
CA ILE A 557 -14.50 -40.42 11.15
C ILE A 557 -15.46 -41.36 11.88
#